data_AF-A0A496P0I3-F1
#
_entry.id   AF-A0A496P0I3-F1
#
_cell.length_a   1.000
_cell.length_b   1.000
_cell.length_c   1.000
_cell.angle_alpha   90.00
_cell.angle_beta   90.00
_cell.angle_gamma   90.00
#
_symmetry.space_group_name_H-M   'P 1'
#
loop_
_entity.id
_entity.type
_entity.pdbx_description
1 polymer ?
#
loop_
_entity_poly.entity_id
_entity_poly.type
_entity_poly.pdbx_seq_one_letter_code
_entity_poly.pdbx_strand_id
1 'polypeptide(L)'
;FLALENGKLVLYNNLDATSEIDFLYFIMFTLSKIGFDVNKTHFYIYGEISENDTFISELEKFVPAISIVYENFKGKHFIVNS
;
A
#
# COMPACT_ATOMS: atom_id res chain seq x y z
N PHE A 1 -2.87 4.99 3.67
CA PHE A 1 -1.64 4.20 3.64
C PHE A 1 -1.38 3.61 5.03
N LEU A 2 -1.14 2.30 5.10
CA LEU A 2 -0.85 1.56 6.33
C LEU A 2 0.44 0.75 6.12
N ALA A 3 1.38 0.81 7.07
CA ALA A 3 2.54 -0.07 7.11
C ALA A 3 2.51 -0.92 8.38
N LEU A 4 2.67 -2.22 8.21
CA LEU A 4 2.69 -3.21 9.29
C LEU A 4 4.05 -3.91 9.31
N GLU A 5 4.61 -4.09 10.50
CA GLU A 5 5.79 -4.92 10.73
C GLU A 5 5.47 -5.94 11.82
N ASN A 6 5.62 -7.24 11.51
CA ASN A 6 5.33 -8.34 12.45
C ASN A 6 3.94 -8.22 13.12
N GLY A 7 2.92 -7.83 12.34
CA GLY A 7 1.55 -7.64 12.81
C GLY A 7 1.31 -6.36 13.62
N LYS A 8 2.32 -5.51 13.82
CA LYS A 8 2.20 -4.23 14.51
C LYS A 8 2.11 -3.08 13.52
N LEU A 9 1.24 -2.11 13.82
CA LEU A 9 1.15 -0.87 13.07
C LEU A 9 2.36 0.03 13.36
N VAL A 10 3.14 0.31 12.31
CA VAL A 10 4.33 1.18 12.40
C VAL A 10 4.12 2.53 11.75
N LEU A 11 3.20 2.60 10.77
CA LEU A 11 2.78 3.86 10.17
C LEU A 11 1.32 3.80 9.75
N TYR A 12 0.60 4.88 10.04
CA TYR A 12 -0.68 5.18 9.45
C TYR A 12 -0.67 6.61 8.97
N ASN A 13 -0.94 6.81 7.69
CA ASN A 13 -1.07 8.14 7.11
C ASN A 13 -2.10 8.14 5.99
N ASN A 14 -2.72 9.29 5.77
CA ASN A 14 -3.47 9.53 4.55
C ASN A 14 -2.49 9.79 3.42
N LEU A 15 -2.78 9.17 2.27
CA LEU A 15 -2.05 9.41 1.04
C LEU A 15 -3.01 10.11 0.11
N ASP A 16 -2.76 11.41 -0.10
CA ASP A 16 -3.46 12.21 -1.08
C ASP A 16 -2.43 12.52 -2.18
N ALA A 17 -2.53 11.80 -3.29
CA ALA A 17 -1.62 11.93 -4.40
C ALA A 17 -2.40 12.38 -5.63
N THR A 18 -1.96 13.49 -6.24
CA THR A 18 -2.60 14.09 -7.41
C THR A 18 -1.92 13.69 -8.73
N SER A 19 -0.77 13.01 -8.66
CA SER A 19 -0.03 12.48 -9.81
C SER A 19 0.69 11.17 -9.47
N GLU A 20 1.00 10.35 -10.48
CA GLU A 20 1.70 9.08 -10.31
C GLU A 20 3.12 9.29 -9.75
N ILE A 21 3.77 10.40 -10.12
CA ILE A 21 5.11 10.75 -9.64
C ILE A 21 5.06 11.03 -8.13
N ASP A 22 4.09 11.83 -7.68
CA ASP A 22 3.93 12.17 -6.26
C ASP A 22 3.58 10.93 -5.44
N PHE A 23 2.74 10.06 -6.00
CA PHE A 23 2.38 8.78 -5.42
C PHE A 23 3.62 7.89 -5.20
N LEU A 24 4.40 7.64 -6.26
CA LEU A 24 5.62 6.85 -6.18
C LEU A 24 6.63 7.46 -5.20
N TYR A 25 6.81 8.78 -5.25
CA TYR A 25 7.69 9.48 -4.34
C TYR A 25 7.28 9.25 -2.88
N PHE A 26 6.00 9.41 -2.58
CA PHE A 26 5.49 9.19 -1.23
C PHE A 26 5.76 7.76 -0.74
N ILE A 27 5.47 6.74 -1.58
CA ILE A 27 5.68 5.34 -1.20
C ILE A 27 7.17 5.08 -0.95
N MET A 28 8.05 5.44 -1.89
CA MET A 28 9.49 5.20 -1.77
C MET A 28 10.11 5.94 -0.59
N PHE A 29 9.73 7.21 -0.40
CA PHE A 29 10.16 8.01 0.75
C PHE A 29 9.70 7.38 2.07
N THR A 30 8.45 6.92 2.12
CA THR A 30 7.89 6.30 3.31
C THR A 30 8.62 5.02 3.68
N LEU A 31 8.85 4.12 2.73
CA LEU A 31 9.64 2.91 2.95
C LEU A 31 11.04 3.24 3.49
N SER A 32 11.70 4.22 2.86
CA SER A 32 13.02 4.69 3.29
C SER A 32 13.00 5.20 4.74
N LYS A 33 11.96 5.96 5.12
CA LYS A 33 11.80 6.50 6.47
C LYS A 33 11.61 5.44 7.54
N ILE A 34 10.88 4.37 7.23
CA ILE A 34 10.61 3.27 8.17
C ILE A 34 11.59 2.10 8.05
N GLY A 35 12.60 2.22 7.16
CA GLY A 35 13.64 1.21 6.97
C GLY A 35 13.18 -0.05 6.23
N PHE A 36 12.09 0.04 5.47
CA PHE A 36 11.57 -1.09 4.70
C PHE A 36 12.32 -1.24 3.37
N ASP A 37 12.67 -2.48 3.03
CA ASP A 37 13.24 -2.84 1.73
C ASP A 37 12.12 -3.08 0.73
N VAL A 38 12.11 -2.29 -0.35
CA VAL A 38 11.11 -2.37 -1.41
C VAL A 38 10.97 -3.78 -2.01
N ASN A 39 12.07 -4.54 -2.07
CA ASN A 39 12.09 -5.88 -2.66
C ASN A 39 11.55 -6.96 -1.72
N LYS A 40 11.44 -6.66 -0.42
CA LYS A 40 10.95 -7.58 0.61
C LYS A 40 9.56 -7.19 1.13
N THR A 41 9.14 -5.96 0.84
CA THR A 41 7.86 -5.42 1.27
C THR A 41 6.75 -5.89 0.34
N HIS A 42 5.69 -6.44 0.92
CA HIS A 42 4.50 -6.84 0.18
C HIS A 42 3.49 -5.70 0.17
N PHE A 43 3.05 -5.32 -1.03
CA PHE A 43 2.06 -4.27 -1.24
C PHE A 43 0.69 -4.88 -1.46
N TYR A 44 -0.27 -4.50 -0.61
CA TYR A 44 -1.65 -4.90 -0.74
C TYR A 44 -2.50 -3.67 -1.07
N ILE A 45 -3.14 -3.68 -2.23
CA ILE A 45 -4.00 -2.58 -2.67
C ILE A 45 -5.46 -3.03 -2.54
N TYR A 46 -6.24 -2.23 -1.82
CA TYR A 46 -7.65 -2.46 -1.56
C TYR A 46 -8.46 -1.27 -2.10
N GLY A 47 -9.68 -1.52 -2.55
CA GLY A 47 -10.64 -0.47 -2.90
C GLY A 47 -11.17 -0.61 -4.33
N GLU A 48 -11.85 0.44 -4.78
CA GLU A 48 -12.33 0.56 -6.15
C GLU A 48 -11.16 0.88 -7.07
N ILE A 49 -10.58 -0.16 -7.67
CA ILE A 49 -9.47 -0.06 -8.60
C ILE A 49 -10.05 -0.24 -10.00
N SER A 50 -9.78 0.73 -10.89
CA SER A 50 -10.13 0.57 -12.29
C SER A 50 -9.06 -0.26 -13.01
N GLU A 51 -9.45 -1.05 -14.02
CA GLU A 51 -8.49 -1.85 -14.81
C GLU A 51 -7.41 -1.00 -15.50
N ASN A 52 -7.65 0.30 -15.69
CA ASN A 52 -6.72 1.26 -16.30
C ASN A 52 -6.06 2.20 -15.28
N ASP A 53 -5.95 1.79 -14.01
CA ASP A 53 -5.34 2.62 -12.98
C ASP A 53 -3.83 2.76 -13.20
N THR A 54 -3.41 3.95 -13.65
CA THR A 54 -2.02 4.26 -13.98
C THR A 54 -1.12 4.20 -12.74
N PHE A 55 -1.64 4.51 -11.56
CA PHE A 55 -0.86 4.50 -10.32
C PHE A 55 -0.35 3.10 -9.98
N ILE A 56 -1.19 2.07 -10.13
CA ILE A 56 -0.79 0.69 -9.87
C ILE A 56 0.24 0.25 -10.90
N SER A 57 -0.01 0.51 -12.18
CA SER A 57 0.93 0.13 -13.25
C SER A 57 2.30 0.79 -13.10
N GLU A 58 2.37 2.02 -12.59
CA GLU A 58 3.63 2.68 -12.27
C GLU A 58 4.31 2.04 -11.06
N LEU A 59 3.56 1.70 -10.01
CA LEU A 59 4.09 1.06 -8.81
C LEU A 59 4.68 -0.33 -9.10
N GLU A 60 4.00 -1.15 -9.92
CA GLU A 60 4.45 -2.48 -10.33
C GLU A 60 5.84 -2.49 -10.98
N LYS A 61 6.28 -1.38 -11.57
CA LYS A 61 7.64 -1.26 -12.14
C LYS A 61 8.74 -1.24 -11.08
N PHE A 62 8.41 -0.92 -9.83
CA PHE A 62 9.38 -0.72 -8.74
C PHE A 62 9.24 -1.74 -7.61
N VAL A 63 8.04 -2.28 -7.37
CA VAL A 63 7.78 -3.27 -6.33
C VAL A 63 7.51 -4.65 -6.91
N PRO A 64 8.34 -5.65 -6.59
CA PRO A 64 8.19 -6.99 -7.16
C PRO A 64 7.02 -7.79 -6.56
N ALA A 65 6.49 -7.38 -5.40
CA ALA A 65 5.47 -8.10 -4.66
C ALA A 65 4.23 -7.21 -4.42
N ILE A 66 3.32 -7.20 -5.40
CA ILE A 66 2.04 -6.51 -5.33
C ILE A 66 0.88 -7.50 -5.36
N SER A 67 -0.19 -7.20 -4.63
CA SER A 67 -1.41 -7.99 -4.61
C SER A 67 -2.60 -7.05 -4.58
N ILE A 68 -3.39 -7.10 -5.64
CA ILE A 68 -4.64 -6.36 -5.73
C ILE A 68 -5.75 -7.21 -5.10
N VAL A 69 -6.37 -6.69 -4.05
CA VAL A 69 -7.42 -7.39 -3.29
C VAL A 69 -8.77 -6.85 -3.74
N TYR A 70 -9.36 -7.51 -4.75
CA TYR A 70 -10.65 -7.16 -5.34
C TYR A 70 -11.85 -7.53 -4.44
N GLU A 71 -11.68 -8.50 -3.54
CA GLU A 71 -12.73 -8.87 -2.59
C GLU A 71 -12.69 -7.93 -1.37
N ASN A 72 -13.69 -7.05 -1.28
CA ASN A 72 -14.18 -6.68 0.04
C ASN A 72 -14.63 -7.98 0.71
N PHE A 73 -13.81 -8.52 1.62
CA PHE A 73 -14.21 -9.58 2.53
C PHE A 73 -15.41 -9.07 3.36
N LYS A 74 -16.62 -9.16 2.79
CA LYS A 74 -17.88 -9.00 3.51
C LYS A 74 -17.94 -10.10 4.57
N GLY A 75 -17.48 -9.79 5.78
CA GLY A 75 -17.66 -10.69 6.93
C GLY A 75 -16.53 -10.73 7.97
N LYS A 76 -15.38 -10.08 7.77
CA LYS A 76 -14.39 -9.93 8.85
C LYS A 76 -14.52 -8.56 9.49
N HIS A 77 -15.33 -8.49 10.54
CA HIS A 77 -15.25 -7.41 11.51
C HIS A 77 -13.82 -7.43 12.09
N PHE A 78 -12.98 -6.47 11.71
CA PHE A 78 -11.72 -6.22 12.41
C PHE A 78 -12.09 -5.61 13.78
N ILE A 79 -12.40 -6.46 14.76
CA ILE A 79 -12.45 -6.03 16.15
C ILE A 79 -11.00 -5.82 16.56
N VAL A 80 -10.56 -4.56 16.53
CA VAL A 80 -9.32 -4.14 17.19
C VAL A 80 -9.67 -4.03 18.67
N ASN A 81 -9.33 -5.06 19.44
CA ASN A 81 -9.51 -5.02 20.89
C ASN A 81 -8.48 -4.05 21.48
N SER A 82 -8.95 -3.14 22.33
CA SER A 82 -8.16 -2.12 23.03
C SER A 82 -7.31 -2.73 24.15
#